data_AF-A0A7K4N252-F1
#
_entry.id   AF-A0A7K4N252-F1
#
_cell.length_a   1.000
_cell.length_b   1.000
_cell.length_c   1.000
_cell.angle_alpha   90.00
_cell.angle_beta   90.00
_cell.angle_gamma   90.00
#
_symmetry.space_group_name_H-M   'P 1'
#
loop_
_entity.id
_entity.type
_entity.pdbx_description
1 polymer ?
#
loop_
_entity_poly.entity_id
_entity_poly.type
_entity_poly.pdbx_seq_one_letter_code
_entity_poly.pdbx_strand_id
1 'polypeptide(L)' 'TLKRDNFTLKISEKCYAEKVVDKEEAKDLLRRSNNINMVGKEIISLSVNMEIGSQEGVKEIDGVPFLLVFKM' A
#
# COMPACT_ATOMS: atom_id res chain seq x y z
N THR A 1 14.21 -3.36 5.06
CA THR A 1 13.84 -4.79 4.94
C THR A 1 13.04 -5.18 6.15
N LEU A 2 11.88 -5.79 5.95
CA LEU A 2 11.04 -6.33 7.03
C LEU A 2 11.29 -7.82 7.19
N LYS A 3 11.25 -8.32 8.42
CA LYS A 3 11.49 -9.72 8.73
C LYS A 3 10.42 -10.25 9.69
N ARG A 4 9.93 -11.46 9.42
CA ARG A 4 9.08 -12.24 10.35
C ARG A 4 9.48 -13.70 10.20
N ASP A 5 10.01 -14.32 11.25
CA ASP A 5 10.51 -15.70 11.21
C ASP A 5 11.45 -15.93 9.99
N ASN A 6 11.06 -16.83 9.08
CA ASN A 6 11.79 -17.15 7.85
C ASN A 6 11.36 -16.28 6.65
N PHE A 7 10.41 -15.36 6.84
CA PHE A 7 9.93 -14.43 5.81
C PHE A 7 10.73 -13.13 5.83
N THR A 8 11.21 -12.73 4.65
CA THR A 8 11.91 -11.45 4.45
C THR A 8 11.26 -10.70 3.29
N LEU A 9 10.83 -9.46 3.54
CA LEU A 9 10.30 -8.56 2.52
C LEU A 9 11.20 -7.35 2.35
N LYS A 10 11.68 -7.15 1.12
CA LYS A 10 12.49 -5.99 0.77
C LYS A 10 11.61 -4.91 0.14
N ILE A 11 11.24 -3.91 0.94
CA ILE A 11 10.75 -2.63 0.40
C ILE A 11 11.98 -1.96 -0.22
N SER A 12 11.97 -1.81 -1.55
CA SER A 12 13.10 -1.25 -2.30
C SER A 12 12.64 -0.10 -3.17
N GLU A 13 13.54 0.85 -3.41
CA GLU A 13 13.29 2.00 -4.28
C GLU A 13 12.84 1.57 -5.68
N LYS A 14 13.44 0.48 -6.21
CA LYS A 14 13.05 -0.11 -7.50
C LYS A 14 11.58 -0.53 -7.59
N CYS A 15 10.92 -0.76 -6.45
CA CYS A 15 9.52 -1.19 -6.39
C CYS A 15 8.56 -0.09 -5.95
N TYR A 16 9.02 0.94 -5.23
CA TYR A 16 8.15 1.92 -4.56
C TYR A 16 8.57 3.38 -4.70
N ALA A 17 9.76 3.69 -5.25
CA ALA A 17 10.31 5.05 -5.27
C ALA A 17 10.46 5.63 -6.69
N GLU A 18 9.60 5.22 -7.62
CA GLU A 18 9.61 5.79 -8.98
C GLU A 18 9.31 7.30 -8.96
N LYS A 19 8.31 7.71 -8.16
CA LYS A 19 7.90 9.11 -8.04
C LYS A 19 7.39 9.39 -6.62
N VAL A 20 7.81 10.53 -6.06
CA VAL A 20 7.16 11.11 -4.86
C VAL A 20 5.97 11.93 -5.33
N VAL A 21 4.79 11.66 -4.77
CA VAL A 21 3.53 12.31 -5.12
C VAL A 21 2.91 12.95 -3.89
N ASP A 22 2.11 14.00 -4.09
CA ASP A 22 1.32 14.58 -3.02
C ASP A 22 0.04 13.75 -2.74
N LYS A 23 -0.74 14.18 -1.76
CA LYS A 23 -1.96 13.50 -1.34
C LYS A 23 -3.05 13.47 -2.43
N GLU A 24 -3.22 14.54 -3.20
CA GLU A 24 -4.27 14.59 -4.23
C GLU A 24 -3.89 13.70 -5.41
N GLU A 25 -2.62 13.73 -5.85
CA GLU A 25 -2.15 12.82 -6.88
C GLU A 25 -2.22 11.36 -6.42
N ALA A 26 -1.93 11.07 -5.14
CA ALA A 26 -2.11 9.73 -4.58
C ALA A 26 -3.57 9.26 -4.65
N LYS A 27 -4.54 10.12 -4.34
CA LYS A 27 -5.97 9.78 -4.49
C LYS A 27 -6.34 9.47 -5.93
N ASP A 28 -5.84 10.24 -6.88
CA ASP A 28 -6.13 10.02 -8.30
C ASP A 28 -5.51 8.72 -8.82
N LEU A 29 -4.29 8.41 -8.41
CA LEU A 29 -3.66 7.10 -8.64
C LEU A 29 -4.49 5.97 -8.04
N LEU A 30 -4.92 6.10 -6.79
CA LEU A 30 -5.75 5.11 -6.12
C LEU A 30 -7.06 4.90 -6.87
N ARG A 31 -7.70 5.94 -7.40
CA ARG A 31 -8.97 5.83 -8.16
C ARG A 31 -8.78 5.11 -9.49
N ARG A 32 -7.79 5.52 -10.28
CA ARG A 32 -7.60 5.06 -11.67
C ARG A 32 -6.96 3.68 -11.82
N SER A 33 -6.25 3.21 -10.78
CA SER A 33 -5.56 1.93 -10.83
C SER A 33 -6.50 0.76 -10.52
N ASN A 34 -6.35 -0.33 -11.29
CA ASN A 34 -7.06 -1.60 -11.09
C ASN A 34 -6.28 -2.61 -10.24
N ASN A 35 -4.95 -2.50 -10.22
CA ASN A 35 -4.07 -3.31 -9.38
C ASN A 35 -3.24 -2.36 -8.52
N ILE A 36 -3.35 -2.49 -7.19
CA ILE A 36 -2.71 -1.57 -6.26
C ILE A 36 -1.98 -2.38 -5.19
N ASN A 37 -0.68 -2.14 -5.06
CA ASN A 37 0.15 -2.69 -3.99
C ASN A 37 0.62 -1.56 -3.08
N MET A 38 0.14 -1.56 -1.84
CA MET A 38 0.37 -0.49 -0.88
C MET A 38 1.15 -1.01 0.32
N VAL A 39 2.07 -0.16 0.79
CA VAL A 39 2.82 -0.34 2.03
C VAL A 39 2.83 0.97 2.81
N GLY A 40 2.63 0.89 4.12
CA GLY A 40 2.71 2.05 5.02
C GLY A 40 1.35 2.63 5.41
N LYS A 41 1.33 3.21 6.61
CA LYS A 41 0.10 3.60 7.30
C LYS A 41 -0.70 4.67 6.56
N GLU A 42 -0.03 5.68 6.00
CA GLU A 42 -0.69 6.84 5.39
C GLU A 42 -1.49 6.48 4.14
N ILE A 43 -0.86 5.81 3.17
CA ILE A 43 -1.50 5.44 1.91
C ILE A 43 -2.62 4.41 2.12
N ILE A 44 -2.43 3.46 3.05
CA ILE A 44 -3.44 2.46 3.38
C ILE A 44 -4.65 3.13 4.06
N SER A 45 -4.43 4.00 5.04
CA SER A 45 -5.52 4.74 5.69
C SER A 45 -6.27 5.60 4.69
N LEU A 46 -5.57 6.25 3.76
CA LEU A 46 -6.19 7.00 2.67
C LEU A 46 -7.07 6.10 1.80
N SER A 47 -6.58 4.93 1.38
CA SER A 47 -7.33 4.00 0.53
C SER A 47 -8.59 3.43 1.20
N VAL A 48 -8.51 3.16 2.52
CA VAL A 48 -9.64 2.67 3.31
C VAL A 48 -10.69 3.78 3.49
N ASN A 49 -10.27 5.01 3.78
CA ASN A 49 -11.18 6.16 3.90
C ASN A 49 -11.89 6.50 2.57
N MET A 50 -11.30 6.11 1.44
CA MET A 50 -11.88 6.27 0.11
C MET A 50 -12.73 5.07 -0.33
N GLU A 51 -12.92 4.08 0.54
CA GLU A 51 -13.65 2.83 0.25
C GLU A 51 -13.04 2.02 -0.92
N ILE A 52 -11.77 2.25 -1.25
CA ILE A 52 -11.03 1.52 -2.28
C ILE A 52 -10.41 0.25 -1.67
N GLY A 53 -9.88 0.39 -0.45
CA GLY A 53 -9.35 -0.70 0.35
C GLY A 53 -10.32 -1.08 1.47
N SER A 54 -10.17 -2.30 2.02
CA SER A 54 -10.89 -2.71 3.22
C SER A 54 -9.94 -2.86 4.40
N GLN A 55 -10.39 -2.45 5.59
CA GLN A 55 -9.61 -2.61 6.83
C GLN A 55 -9.31 -4.09 7.11
N GLU A 56 -10.25 -4.99 6.80
CA GLU A 56 -10.11 -6.44 6.95
C GLU A 56 -9.01 -7.03 6.05
N GLY A 57 -8.76 -6.40 4.90
CA GLY A 57 -7.71 -6.79 3.97
C GLY A 57 -6.30 -6.40 4.41
N VAL A 58 -6.16 -5.49 5.39
CA VAL A 58 -4.85 -4.99 5.83
C VAL A 58 -4.08 -6.10 6.57
N LYS A 59 -2.84 -6.33 6.15
CA LYS A 59 -1.92 -7.26 6.82
C LYS A 59 -0.76 -6.49 7.42
N GLU A 60 -0.42 -6.79 8.66
CA GLU A 60 0.73 -6.18 9.33
C GLU A 60 1.90 -7.18 9.42
N ILE A 61 3.07 -6.71 9.00
CA ILE A 61 4.33 -7.43 9.09
C ILE A 61 5.33 -6.50 9.78
N ASP A 62 5.81 -6.90 10.96
CA ASP A 62 6.80 -6.14 11.73
C ASP A 62 6.36 -4.67 11.98
N GLY A 63 5.10 -4.46 12.36
CA GLY A 63 4.54 -3.12 12.62
C GLY A 63 4.21 -2.30 11.37
N VAL A 64 4.47 -2.83 10.16
CA VAL A 64 4.22 -2.14 8.89
C VAL A 64 3.00 -2.75 8.19
N PRO A 65 1.98 -1.93 7.86
CA PRO A 65 0.80 -2.42 7.17
C PRO A 65 1.02 -2.54 5.66
N PHE A 66 0.34 -3.52 5.09
CA PHE A 66 0.32 -3.87 3.68
C PHE A 66 -1.12 -4.08 3.21
N LEU A 67 -1.41 -3.67 1.98
CA LEU A 67 -2.72 -3.90 1.37
C LEU A 67 -2.57 -4.08 -0.14
N LEU A 68 -3.15 -5.17 -0.65
CA LEU A 68 -3.32 -5.42 -2.08
C LEU A 68 -4.79 -5.20 -2.45
N VAL A 69 -5.03 -4.41 -3.49
CA VAL A 69 -6.39 -4.18 -4.03
C VAL A 69 -6.41 -4.56 -5.51
N PHE A 70 -7.41 -5.36 -5.87
CA PHE A 70 -7.73 -5.71 -7.25
C PHE A 70 -9.16 -5.22 -7.53
N LYS A 71 -9.30 -4.31 -8.49
CA LYS A 71 -10.59 -3.83 -8.98
C LYS A 71 -10.92 -4.54 -10.29
N MET A 72 -12.18 -4.92 -10.42
CA MET A 72 -12.74 -5.52 -11.64
C MET A 72 -13.35 -4.44 -12.53
#